data_AF-A0A1H1ZA43-F1
#
_entry.id   AF-A0A1H1ZA43-F1
#
_cell.length_a   1.000
_cell.length_b   1.000
_cell.length_c   1.000
_cell.angle_alpha   90.00
_cell.angle_beta   90.00
_cell.angle_gamma   90.00
#
_symmetry.space_group_name_H-M   'P 1'
#
loop_
_entity.id
_entity.type
_entity.pdbx_description
1 polymer ?
#
loop_
_entity_poly.entity_id
_entity_poly.type
_entity_poly.pdbx_seq_one_letter_code
_entity_poly.pdbx_strand_id
1 'polypeptide(L)'
;MTARPAIEKVRSLFQICVEDSQSLDEVMEEFRDSAQRDTFFLRQNLTALETILDEPQPPGTLLQLAEWDANWSMDHDPTNDGAAVFLRRLAEMLRSAIEEEESGRWRTSSAIGTASTEEGDDSA
;
A
#
# COMPACT_ATOMS: atom_id res chain seq x y z
N MET A 1 -14.27 21.60 -2.77
CA MET A 1 -13.45 20.52 -3.36
C MET A 1 -14.13 19.22 -3.02
N THR A 2 -14.68 18.51 -4.01
CA THR A 2 -15.23 17.17 -3.81
C THR A 2 -14.07 16.19 -3.60
N ALA A 3 -14.14 15.38 -2.55
CA ALA A 3 -13.16 14.32 -2.33
C ALA A 3 -13.18 13.35 -3.53
N ARG A 4 -12.01 12.92 -4.01
CA ARG A 4 -11.93 11.93 -5.09
C ARG A 4 -12.64 10.63 -4.66
N PRO A 5 -13.48 10.03 -5.52
CA PRO A 5 -14.09 8.72 -5.29
C PRO A 5 -13.04 7.65 -4.96
N ALA A 6 -13.40 6.68 -4.10
CA ALA A 6 -12.50 5.60 -3.70
C ALA A 6 -11.94 4.83 -4.90
N ILE A 7 -12.80 4.55 -5.89
CA ILE A 7 -12.43 3.82 -7.12
C ILE A 7 -11.33 4.53 -7.91
N GLU A 8 -11.38 5.87 -8.01
CA GLU A 8 -10.37 6.64 -8.73
C GLU A 8 -9.02 6.63 -8.02
N LYS A 9 -9.02 6.61 -6.68
CA LYS A 9 -7.78 6.50 -5.90
C LYS A 9 -7.10 5.16 -6.15
N VAL A 10 -7.86 4.06 -6.09
CA VAL A 10 -7.33 2.72 -6.34
C VAL A 10 -6.81 2.58 -7.76
N ARG A 11 -7.51 3.12 -8.76
CA ARG A 11 -7.01 3.16 -10.14
C ARG A 11 -5.67 3.87 -10.25
N SER A 12 -5.53 5.05 -9.66
CA SER A 12 -4.25 5.78 -9.67
C SER A 12 -3.14 4.99 -8.97
N LEU A 13 -3.44 4.27 -7.89
CA LEU A 13 -2.46 3.42 -7.23
C LEU A 13 -1.99 2.29 -8.16
N PHE A 14 -2.92 1.61 -8.83
CA PHE A 14 -2.58 0.46 -9.68
C PHE A 14 -1.75 0.86 -10.89
N GLN A 15 -2.06 1.99 -11.52
CA GLN A 15 -1.27 2.55 -12.62
C GLN A 15 0.18 2.90 -12.23
N ILE A 16 0.44 3.13 -10.94
CA ILE A 16 1.77 3.52 -10.46
C ILE A 16 2.56 2.31 -9.95
N CYS A 17 1.90 1.37 -9.28
CA CYS A 17 2.58 0.33 -8.50
C CYS A 17 2.31 -1.11 -8.96
N VAL A 18 1.36 -1.33 -9.90
CA VAL A 18 0.88 -2.68 -10.22
C VAL A 18 0.83 -2.95 -11.72
N GLU A 19 0.36 -2.00 -12.54
CA GLU A 19 0.08 -2.17 -13.98
C GLU A 19 1.28 -2.71 -14.78
N ASP A 20 2.49 -2.25 -14.45
CA ASP A 20 3.73 -2.63 -15.12
C ASP A 20 4.46 -3.83 -14.46
N SER A 21 3.95 -4.34 -13.34
CA SER A 21 4.58 -5.44 -12.60
C SER A 21 4.25 -6.80 -13.22
N GLN A 22 5.26 -7.67 -13.32
CA GLN A 22 5.14 -9.03 -13.86
C GLN A 22 4.96 -10.08 -12.76
N SER A 23 5.19 -9.71 -11.50
CA SER A 23 5.09 -10.60 -10.35
C SER A 23 4.64 -9.88 -9.08
N LEU A 24 4.08 -10.62 -8.12
CA LEU A 24 3.69 -10.05 -6.83
C LEU A 24 4.90 -9.59 -6.01
N ASP A 25 6.08 -10.16 -6.26
CA ASP A 25 7.32 -9.73 -5.62
C ASP A 25 7.70 -8.32 -6.10
N GLU A 26 7.59 -8.04 -7.40
CA GLU A 26 7.79 -6.69 -7.96
C GLU A 26 6.77 -5.69 -7.41
N VAL A 27 5.50 -6.08 -7.30
CA VAL A 27 4.47 -5.21 -6.67
C VAL A 27 4.82 -4.89 -5.21
N MET A 28 5.33 -5.87 -4.46
CA MET A 28 5.76 -5.65 -3.08
C MET A 28 6.96 -4.70 -3.00
N GLU A 29 7.92 -4.82 -3.92
CA GLU A 29 9.05 -3.90 -4.03
C GLU A 29 8.58 -2.48 -4.32
N GLU A 30 7.67 -2.28 -5.29
CA GLU A 30 7.08 -0.97 -5.59
C GLU A 30 6.31 -0.36 -4.41
N PHE A 31 5.57 -1.18 -3.66
CA PHE A 31 4.91 -0.72 -2.44
C PHE A 31 5.91 -0.30 -1.35
N ARG A 32 7.00 -1.04 -1.16
CA ARG A 32 8.06 -0.67 -0.21
C ARG A 32 8.74 0.63 -0.60
N ASP A 33 9.08 0.77 -1.88
CA ASP A 33 9.68 1.97 -2.44
C ASP A 33 8.76 3.19 -2.29
N SER A 34 7.46 2.99 -2.52
CA SER A 34 6.46 4.03 -2.33
C SER A 34 6.26 4.38 -0.85
N ALA A 35 6.32 3.40 0.06
CA ALA A 35 6.17 3.61 1.50
C ALA A 35 7.30 4.48 2.06
N GLN A 36 8.54 4.26 1.62
CA GLN A 36 9.69 5.09 1.99
C GLN A 36 9.48 6.57 1.63
N ARG A 37 8.75 6.83 0.53
CA ARG A 37 8.46 8.18 0.04
C ARG A 37 7.29 8.83 0.77
N ASP A 38 6.15 8.14 0.87
CA ASP A 38 4.92 8.69 1.46
C ASP A 38 3.95 7.60 1.97
N THR A 39 4.06 7.24 3.25
CA THR A 39 3.10 6.32 3.88
C THR A 39 1.70 6.90 4.03
N PHE A 40 1.55 8.23 4.07
CA PHE A 40 0.23 8.86 4.18
C PHE A 40 -0.57 8.70 2.89
N PHE A 41 0.07 8.87 1.73
CA PHE A 41 -0.52 8.56 0.44
C PHE A 41 -0.95 7.09 0.36
N LEU A 42 -0.07 6.15 0.74
CA LEU A 42 -0.41 4.72 0.70
C LEU A 42 -1.57 4.35 1.63
N ARG A 43 -1.63 4.92 2.84
CA ARG A 43 -2.76 4.72 3.78
C ARG A 43 -4.09 5.17 3.21
N GLN A 44 -4.12 6.31 2.52
CA GLN A 44 -5.35 6.78 1.87
C GLN A 44 -5.84 5.84 0.78
N ASN A 45 -4.91 5.25 0.00
CA ASN A 45 -5.25 4.29 -1.04
C ASN A 45 -5.63 2.93 -0.46
N LEU A 46 -4.96 2.46 0.60
CA LEU A 46 -5.34 1.26 1.34
C LEU A 46 -6.78 1.37 1.87
N THR A 47 -7.11 2.49 2.53
CA THR A 47 -8.47 2.75 3.02
C THR A 47 -9.49 2.72 1.87
N ALA A 48 -9.14 3.27 0.71
CA ALA A 48 -10.02 3.28 -0.45
C ALA A 48 -10.23 1.87 -1.02
N LEU A 49 -9.18 1.05 -1.09
CA LEU A 49 -9.24 -0.34 -1.53
C LEU A 49 -10.08 -1.19 -0.58
N GLU A 50 -9.88 -1.06 0.73
CA GLU A 50 -10.69 -1.73 1.75
C GLU A 50 -12.16 -1.33 1.64
N THR A 51 -12.46 -0.04 1.47
CA THR A 51 -13.84 0.45 1.28
C THR A 51 -14.53 -0.23 0.08
N ILE A 52 -13.83 -0.33 -1.05
CA ILE A 52 -14.37 -0.98 -2.26
C ILE A 52 -14.62 -2.47 -2.05
N LEU A 53 -13.79 -3.14 -1.23
CA LEU A 53 -13.89 -4.56 -0.93
C LEU A 53 -14.96 -4.89 0.12
N ASP A 54 -15.31 -3.92 0.97
CA ASP A 54 -16.31 -4.07 2.04
C ASP A 54 -17.72 -3.65 1.58
N GLU A 55 -17.84 -2.74 0.61
CA GLU A 55 -19.12 -2.29 0.08
C GLU A 55 -19.55 -3.07 -1.18
N PRO A 56 -20.86 -3.32 -1.38
CA PRO A 56 -21.35 -3.94 -2.59
C PRO A 56 -21.00 -3.10 -3.83
N GLN A 57 -20.20 -3.68 -4.71
CA GLN A 57 -19.88 -3.06 -6.00
C GLN A 57 -20.86 -3.51 -7.08
N PRO A 58 -21.05 -2.71 -8.14
CA PRO A 58 -21.70 -3.19 -9.34
C PRO A 58 -21.02 -4.48 -9.86
N PRO A 59 -21.78 -5.41 -10.45
CA PRO A 59 -21.21 -6.61 -11.03
C PRO A 59 -20.10 -6.27 -12.05
N GLY A 60 -18.97 -6.98 -11.97
CA GLY A 60 -17.83 -6.81 -12.86
C GLY A 60 -16.86 -5.67 -12.49
N THR A 61 -17.18 -4.82 -11.51
CA THR A 61 -16.29 -3.72 -11.10
C THR A 61 -14.96 -4.21 -10.53
N LEU A 62 -14.96 -5.26 -9.70
CA LEU A 62 -13.72 -5.79 -9.13
C LEU A 62 -12.89 -6.50 -10.19
N LEU A 63 -13.54 -7.24 -11.08
CA LEU A 63 -12.88 -7.87 -12.22
C LEU A 63 -12.22 -6.83 -13.13
N GLN A 64 -12.90 -5.73 -13.43
CA GLN A 64 -12.35 -4.63 -14.22
C GLN A 64 -11.13 -3.99 -13.54
N LEU A 65 -11.18 -3.77 -12.22
CA LEU A 65 -10.04 -3.26 -11.47
C LEU A 65 -8.82 -4.19 -11.57
N ALA A 66 -9.05 -5.50 -11.48
CA ALA A 66 -8.00 -6.49 -11.55
C ALA A 66 -7.40 -6.62 -12.97
N GLU A 67 -8.25 -6.82 -13.97
CA GLU A 67 -7.79 -7.13 -15.33
C GLU A 67 -7.32 -5.89 -16.11
N TRP A 68 -7.98 -4.75 -15.94
CA TRP A 68 -7.70 -3.57 -16.76
C TRP A 68 -6.87 -2.55 -16.01
N ASP A 69 -7.28 -2.20 -14.79
CA ASP A 69 -6.59 -1.15 -14.03
C ASP A 69 -5.28 -1.64 -13.39
N ALA A 70 -5.22 -2.91 -12.95
CA ALA A 70 -4.01 -3.57 -12.46
C ALA A 70 -3.29 -4.42 -13.51
N ASN A 71 -3.85 -4.55 -14.72
CA ASN A 71 -3.29 -5.34 -15.83
C ASN A 71 -2.94 -6.80 -15.43
N TRP A 72 -3.70 -7.40 -14.51
CA TRP A 72 -3.41 -8.73 -13.98
C TRP A 72 -4.32 -9.79 -14.60
N SER A 73 -3.74 -10.86 -15.15
CA SER A 73 -4.54 -11.96 -15.72
C SER A 73 -5.37 -12.65 -14.63
N MET A 74 -6.68 -12.73 -14.88
CA MET A 74 -7.66 -13.47 -14.07
C MET A 74 -8.14 -14.75 -14.76
N ASP A 75 -7.38 -15.29 -15.72
CA ASP A 75 -7.79 -16.47 -16.52
C ASP A 75 -8.15 -17.71 -15.68
N HIS A 76 -7.59 -17.80 -14.48
CA HIS A 76 -7.83 -18.90 -13.54
C HIS A 76 -9.16 -18.78 -12.77
N ASP A 77 -9.66 -17.56 -12.56
CA ASP A 77 -10.92 -17.24 -11.90
C ASP A 77 -11.45 -15.86 -12.35
N PRO A 78 -12.04 -15.77 -13.55
CA PRO A 78 -12.49 -14.50 -14.14
C PRO A 78 -13.84 -14.07 -13.57
N THR A 79 -13.92 -14.01 -12.24
CA THR A 79 -15.13 -13.65 -11.49
C THR A 79 -14.86 -12.46 -10.57
N ASN A 80 -15.91 -11.77 -10.14
CA ASN A 80 -15.78 -10.70 -9.15
C ASN A 80 -15.24 -11.23 -7.81
N ASP A 81 -15.53 -12.49 -7.47
CA ASP A 81 -15.05 -13.14 -6.24
C ASP A 81 -13.56 -13.45 -6.34
N GLY A 82 -13.10 -14.00 -7.47
CA GLY A 82 -11.67 -14.20 -7.76
C GLY A 82 -10.89 -12.89 -7.73
N ALA A 83 -11.43 -11.85 -8.38
CA ALA A 83 -10.86 -10.51 -8.32
C ALA A 83 -10.83 -9.95 -6.89
N ALA A 84 -11.88 -10.16 -6.08
CA ALA A 84 -11.88 -9.74 -4.68
C ALA A 84 -10.77 -10.42 -3.86
N VAL A 85 -10.48 -11.70 -4.11
CA VAL A 85 -9.37 -12.42 -3.47
C VAL A 85 -8.02 -11.79 -3.85
N PHE A 86 -7.81 -11.53 -5.14
CA PHE A 86 -6.60 -10.86 -5.63
C PHE A 86 -6.42 -9.46 -5.01
N LEU A 87 -7.47 -8.64 -5.03
CA LEU A 87 -7.45 -7.28 -4.48
C LEU A 87 -7.22 -7.27 -2.97
N ARG A 88 -7.77 -8.23 -2.22
CA ARG A 88 -7.47 -8.42 -0.79
C ARG A 88 -5.99 -8.74 -0.57
N ARG A 89 -5.39 -9.57 -1.43
CA ARG A 89 -3.96 -9.87 -1.36
C ARG A 89 -3.10 -8.62 -1.56
N LEU A 90 -3.45 -7.76 -2.52
CA LEU A 90 -2.78 -6.47 -2.71
C LEU A 90 -2.93 -5.56 -1.49
N ALA A 91 -4.12 -5.51 -0.87
CA ALA A 91 -4.36 -4.73 0.35
C ALA A 91 -3.47 -5.22 1.52
N GLU A 92 -3.30 -6.53 1.68
CA GLU A 92 -2.39 -7.11 2.68
C GLU A 92 -0.93 -6.72 2.44
N MET A 93 -0.48 -6.78 1.19
CA MET A 93 0.89 -6.40 0.82
C MET A 93 1.14 -4.91 1.07
N LEU A 94 0.20 -4.06 0.66
CA LEU A 94 0.26 -2.62 0.87
C LEU A 94 0.30 -2.26 2.36
N ARG A 95 -0.53 -2.92 3.19
CA ARG A 95 -0.50 -2.76 4.65
C ARG A 95 0.86 -3.15 5.22
N SER A 96 1.40 -4.29 4.78
CA SER A 96 2.70 -4.80 5.24
C SER A 96 3.82 -3.81 4.93
N ALA A 97 3.85 -3.23 3.72
CA ALA A 97 4.85 -2.23 3.34
C ALA A 97 4.79 -0.95 4.20
N ILE A 98 3.58 -0.48 4.52
CA ILE A 98 3.37 0.66 5.41
C ILE A 98 3.89 0.34 6.82
N GLU A 99 3.52 -0.81 7.37
CA GLU A 99 3.92 -1.22 8.72
C GLU A 99 5.44 -1.42 8.85
N GLU A 100 6.08 -1.98 7.81
CA GLU A 100 7.53 -2.15 7.73
C GLU A 100 8.27 -0.80 7.83
N GLU A 101 7.88 0.19 7.01
CA GLU A 101 8.48 1.53 6.99
C GLU A 101 8.25 2.28 8.30
N GLU A 102 7.04 2.25 8.84
CA GLU A 102 6.71 2.99 10.07
C GLU A 102 7.40 2.41 11.30
N SER A 103 7.48 1.08 11.36
CA SER A 103 8.27 0.38 12.39
C SER A 103 9.76 0.66 12.23
N GLY A 104 10.26 0.78 10.99
CA GLY A 104 11.64 1.16 10.68
C GLY A 104 11.99 2.59 11.13
N ARG A 105 11.10 3.55 10.85
CA ARG A 105 11.23 4.96 11.27
C ARG A 105 11.27 5.13 12.78
N TRP A 106 10.49 4.34 13.52
CA TRP A 106 10.57 4.33 14.97
C TRP A 106 11.95 3.86 15.46
N ARG A 107 12.49 2.77 14.87
CA ARG A 107 13.81 2.25 15.26
C ARG A 107 14.94 3.25 14.98
N THR A 108 14.91 3.96 13.85
CA THR A 108 15.91 4.98 13.53
C THR A 108 15.79 6.22 14.41
N SER A 109 14.56 6.64 14.75
CA SER A 109 14.31 7.79 15.64
C SER A 109 14.72 7.51 17.10
N SER A 110 14.50 6.28 17.59
CA SER A 110 14.95 5.88 18.93
C SER A 110 16.46 5.71 19.05
N ALA A 111 17.16 5.30 17.98
CA ALA A 111 18.62 5.12 18.00
C ALA A 111 19.41 6.45 18.08
N ILE A 112 18.80 7.57 17.69
CA ILE A 112 19.44 8.89 17.72
C ILE A 112 19.30 9.58 19.10
N GLY A 113 18.36 9.12 19.94
CA GLY A 113 18.03 9.73 21.24
C GLY A 113 18.91 9.35 22.43
N THR A 114 19.88 8.44 22.29
CA THR A 114 20.71 7.96 23.42
C THR A 114 22.12 8.55 23.48
N ALA A 115 22.49 9.46 22.58
CA ALA A 115 23.80 10.10 22.56
C ALA A 115 23.75 11.53 23.11
N SER A 116 23.29 11.72 24.35
CA SER A 116 23.48 12.96 25.11
C SER A 116 23.20 12.70 26.59
N THR A 117 24.25 12.45 27.36
CA THR A 117 24.53 13.07 28.68
C THR A 117 25.77 12.39 29.22
N GLU A 118 26.92 12.99 28.97
CA GLU A 118 28.03 13.08 29.92
C GLU A 118 28.78 14.35 29.55
N GLU A 119 28.17 15.49 29.92
CA GLU A 119 28.91 16.73 30.15
C GLU A 119 29.93 16.42 31.25
N GLY A 120 31.20 16.73 30.97
CA GLY A 120 32.20 16.83 32.01
C GLY A 120 31.91 18.01 32.92
N ASP A 121 32.35 17.93 34.17
CA ASP A 121 33.14 18.99 34.79
C ASP A 121 33.68 18.52 36.15
N ASP A 122 34.82 19.12 36.53
CA ASP A 122 35.30 19.36 37.89
C ASP A 122 35.87 18.16 38.70
N SER A 123 37.01 18.24 39.38
CA SER A 123 38.10 19.22 39.52
C SER A 123 39.15 18.61 40.47
N ALA A 124 40.33 19.26 40.52
CA ALA A 124 41.45 19.16 41.48
C ALA A 124 42.66 18.27 41.11
#